data_AF-A0A2X1PN54-F1
#
_entry.id   AF-A0A2X1PN54-F1
#
_cell.length_a   1.000
_cell.length_b   1.000
_cell.length_c   1.000
_cell.angle_alpha   90.00
_cell.angle_beta   90.00
_cell.angle_gamma   90.00
#
_symmetry.space_group_name_H-M   'P 1'
#
loop_
_entity.id
_entity.type
_entity.pdbx_description
1 polymer ?
#
loop_
_entity_poly.entity_id
_entity_poly.type
_entity_poly.pdbx_seq_one_letter_code
_entity_poly.pdbx_strand_id
1 'polypeptide(L)'
;MDRISYQVAQGEVLGIVGESGSGKSVSSLAIMGLIDHPGRVSAESLQFENTDLLTLESKAKRQLIGADVAMIFQDPMTSLNPAYTVGFQIMEALKNSRGRHKKGEKRPHFRAFKIGRYS
;
A
#
# COMPACT_ATOMS: atom_id res chain seq x y z
N MET A 1 -16.24 3.32 -9.14
CA MET A 1 -15.41 4.54 -8.97
C MET A 1 -14.87 4.82 -10.34
N ASP A 2 -15.19 5.98 -10.90
CA ASP A 2 -14.91 6.25 -12.30
C ASP A 2 -13.72 7.20 -12.41
N ARG A 3 -12.66 6.74 -13.08
CA ARG A 3 -11.53 7.51 -13.60
C ARG A 3 -10.91 8.51 -12.61
N ILE A 4 -9.98 7.99 -11.79
CA ILE A 4 -9.20 8.79 -10.84
C ILE A 4 -7.71 8.68 -11.21
N SER A 5 -7.00 9.81 -11.19
CA SER A 5 -5.57 9.89 -11.47
C SER A 5 -4.85 10.62 -10.35
N TYR A 6 -3.73 10.06 -9.87
CA TYR A 6 -2.86 10.67 -8.89
C TYR A 6 -1.41 10.61 -9.37
N GLN A 7 -0.64 11.66 -9.08
CA GLN A 7 0.81 11.68 -9.25
C GLN A 7 1.42 12.17 -7.96
N VAL A 8 2.46 11.47 -7.49
CA VAL A 8 3.18 11.81 -6.25
C VAL A 8 4.66 11.70 -6.55
N ALA A 9 5.36 12.83 -6.53
CA ALA A 9 6.80 12.88 -6.73
C ALA A 9 7.55 12.45 -5.46
N GLN A 10 8.86 12.24 -5.61
CA GLN A 10 9.72 11.88 -4.49
C GLN A 10 9.73 13.00 -3.44
N GLY A 11 9.49 12.64 -2.18
CA GLY A 11 9.46 13.59 -1.06
C GLY A 11 8.11 14.30 -0.87
N GLU A 12 7.13 14.03 -1.74
CA GLU A 12 5.79 14.61 -1.61
C GLU A 12 4.87 13.76 -0.74
N VAL A 13 3.89 14.43 -0.14
CA VAL A 13 2.82 13.79 0.63
C VAL A 13 1.50 14.09 -0.05
N LEU A 14 0.79 13.05 -0.48
CA LEU A 14 -0.57 13.16 -0.99
C LEU A 14 -1.58 12.92 0.13
N GLY A 15 -2.43 13.91 0.39
CA GLY A 15 -3.61 13.78 1.25
C GLY A 15 -4.88 13.65 0.41
N ILE A 16 -5.66 12.60 0.65
CA ILE A 16 -6.98 12.41 0.02
C ILE A 16 -8.07 12.75 1.03
N VAL A 17 -8.90 13.74 0.72
CA VAL A 17 -9.99 14.24 1.57
C VAL A 17 -11.34 14.15 0.88
N GLY A 18 -12.42 14.08 1.65
CA GLY A 18 -13.81 13.96 1.16
C GLY A 18 -14.73 13.30 2.18
N GLU A 19 -16.02 13.28 1.90
CA GLU A 19 -17.07 12.72 2.77
C GLU A 19 -16.94 11.20 3.00
N SER A 20 -17.51 10.69 4.08
CA SER A 20 -17.58 9.24 4.32
C SER A 20 -18.24 8.53 3.12
N GLY A 21 -17.67 7.41 2.68
CA GLY A 21 -18.17 6.68 1.50
C GLY A 21 -17.72 7.22 0.14
N SER A 22 -17.00 8.35 0.07
CA SER A 22 -16.54 8.94 -1.21
C SER A 22 -15.47 8.14 -1.97
N GLY A 23 -15.11 6.94 -1.49
CA GLY A 23 -14.16 6.06 -2.19
C GLY A 23 -12.69 6.26 -1.87
N LYS A 24 -12.30 7.12 -0.91
CA LYS A 24 -10.88 7.36 -0.54
C LYS A 24 -10.11 6.09 -0.16
N SER A 25 -10.69 5.26 0.70
CA SER A 25 -10.07 4.01 1.12
C SER A 25 -10.05 3.00 -0.03
N VAL A 26 -11.12 2.95 -0.82
CA VAL A 26 -11.24 2.06 -1.98
C VAL A 26 -10.21 2.41 -3.06
N SER A 27 -10.00 3.69 -3.36
CA SER A 27 -8.98 4.12 -4.34
C SER A 27 -7.56 3.78 -3.86
N SER A 28 -7.28 3.97 -2.57
CA SER A 28 -6.00 3.62 -1.97
C SER A 28 -5.73 2.11 -2.02
N LEU A 29 -6.72 1.28 -1.65
CA LEU A 29 -6.63 -0.19 -1.74
C LEU A 29 -6.46 -0.66 -3.19
N ALA A 30 -7.13 0.00 -4.14
CA ALA A 30 -7.01 -0.32 -5.56
C ALA A 30 -5.59 -0.09 -6.08
N ILE A 31 -4.96 1.04 -5.71
CA ILE A 31 -3.55 1.35 -6.05
C ILE A 31 -2.63 0.27 -5.46
N MET A 32 -2.89 -0.14 -4.21
CA MET A 32 -2.11 -1.18 -3.53
C MET A 32 -2.39 -2.60 -4.03
N GLY A 33 -3.36 -2.80 -4.93
CA GLY A 33 -3.76 -4.13 -5.39
C GLY A 33 -4.36 -5.01 -4.28
N LEU A 34 -4.99 -4.40 -3.28
CA LEU A 34 -5.57 -5.05 -2.10
C LEU A 34 -7.12 -5.11 -2.15
N ILE A 35 -7.70 -4.95 -3.34
CA ILE A 35 -9.15 -5.10 -3.52
C ILE A 35 -9.48 -6.59 -3.64
N ASP A 36 -10.26 -7.10 -2.68
CA ASP A 36 -10.74 -8.48 -2.69
C ASP A 36 -11.90 -8.68 -3.68
N HIS A 37 -12.09 -9.93 -4.10
CA HIS A 37 -13.23 -10.34 -4.94
C HIS A 37 -14.57 -10.03 -4.23
N PRO A 38 -15.62 -9.54 -4.95
CA PRO A 38 -15.76 -9.41 -6.41
C PRO A 38 -15.20 -8.10 -7.01
N GLY A 39 -14.50 -7.28 -6.23
CA GLY A 39 -13.93 -6.03 -6.72
C GLY A 39 -12.93 -6.26 -7.85
N ARG A 40 -13.00 -5.40 -8.89
CA ARG A 40 -12.05 -5.39 -10.01
C ARG A 40 -11.43 -4.01 -10.13
N VAL A 41 -10.12 -3.98 -10.36
CA VAL A 41 -9.35 -2.76 -10.59
C VAL A 41 -8.83 -2.79 -12.01
N SER A 42 -9.15 -1.76 -12.78
CA SER A 42 -8.53 -1.48 -14.07
C SER A 42 -7.90 -0.09 -14.03
N ALA A 43 -6.76 0.06 -14.69
CA ALA A 43 -6.10 1.35 -14.86
C ALA A 43 -5.47 1.40 -16.25
N GLU A 44 -5.44 2.60 -16.84
CA GLU A 44 -4.73 2.85 -18.10
C GLU A 44 -3.21 2.89 -17.89
N SER A 45 -2.77 3.31 -16.70
CA SER A 45 -1.37 3.35 -16.28
C SER A 45 -1.28 3.21 -14.77
N LEU A 46 -0.31 2.41 -14.29
CA LEU A 46 0.02 2.30 -12.88
C LEU A 46 1.54 2.10 -12.75
N GLN A 47 2.25 3.20 -12.51
CA GLN A 47 3.71 3.19 -12.47
C GLN A 47 4.22 3.51 -11.07
N PHE A 48 5.26 2.78 -10.66
CA PHE A 48 6.06 3.10 -9.47
C PHE A 48 7.50 3.25 -9.91
N GLU A 49 8.02 4.48 -9.83
CA GLU A 49 9.33 4.83 -10.38
C GLU A 49 9.40 4.46 -11.87
N ASN A 50 10.37 3.64 -12.27
CA ASN A 50 10.54 3.20 -13.66
C ASN A 50 9.87 1.83 -13.93
N THR A 51 8.94 1.40 -13.07
CA THR A 51 8.30 0.08 -13.16
C THR A 51 6.82 0.21 -13.42
N ASP A 52 6.34 -0.43 -14.49
CA ASP A 52 4.90 -0.56 -14.77
C ASP A 52 4.31 -1.74 -13.98
N LEU A 53 3.48 -1.42 -12.99
CA LEU A 53 2.85 -2.38 -12.09
C LEU A 53 1.70 -3.16 -12.73
N LEU A 54 1.21 -2.76 -13.91
CA LEU A 54 0.18 -3.51 -14.65
C LEU A 54 0.74 -4.75 -15.33
N THR A 55 2.03 -4.72 -15.69
CA THR A 55 2.71 -5.81 -16.39
C THR A 55 3.44 -6.77 -15.45
N LEU A 56 3.60 -6.40 -14.17
CA LEU A 56 4.26 -7.25 -13.19
C LEU A 56 3.44 -8.48 -12.84
N GLU A 57 4.12 -9.63 -12.76
CA GLU A 57 3.54 -10.83 -12.16
C GLU A 57 3.16 -10.58 -10.70
N SER A 58 2.08 -11.24 -10.24
CA SER A 58 1.53 -11.09 -8.89
C SER A 58 2.57 -11.25 -7.78
N LYS A 59 3.55 -12.15 -7.96
CA LYS A 59 4.64 -12.38 -7.01
C LYS A 59 5.59 -11.18 -6.91
N ALA A 60 6.01 -10.62 -8.05
CA ALA A 60 6.89 -9.45 -8.10
C ALA A 60 6.17 -8.22 -7.54
N LYS A 61 4.89 -8.04 -7.88
CA LYS A 61 4.05 -6.97 -7.33
C LYS A 61 3.94 -7.05 -5.80
N ARG A 62 3.70 -8.26 -5.25
CA ARG A 62 3.66 -8.48 -3.80
C ARG A 62 4.99 -8.19 -3.11
N GLN A 63 6.12 -8.49 -3.76
CA GLN A 63 7.45 -8.17 -3.23
C GLN A 63 7.69 -6.66 -3.19
N LEU A 64 7.35 -5.93 -4.26
CA LEU A 64 7.46 -4.47 -4.33
C LEU A 64 6.62 -3.79 -3.23
N ILE A 65 5.38 -4.23 -3.04
CA ILE A 65 4.52 -3.72 -1.97
C ILE A 65 5.06 -4.10 -0.59
N GLY A 66 5.60 -5.30 -0.42
CA GLY A 66 6.20 -5.71 0.86
C GLY A 66 7.44 -4.88 1.25
N ALA A 67 8.26 -4.48 0.28
CA ALA A 67 9.56 -3.86 0.53
C ALA A 67 9.55 -2.32 0.46
N ASP A 68 8.92 -1.76 -0.57
CA ASP A 68 9.07 -0.34 -0.94
C ASP A 68 7.79 0.48 -0.77
N VAL A 69 6.62 -0.18 -0.70
CA VAL A 69 5.31 0.51 -0.62
C VAL A 69 4.47 -0.02 0.55
N ALA A 70 4.49 0.67 1.69
CA ALA A 70 3.70 0.28 2.85
C ALA A 70 2.36 1.02 2.92
N MET A 71 1.34 0.35 3.48
CA MET A 71 0.04 0.94 3.81
C MET A 71 -0.20 0.87 5.33
N ILE A 72 -0.69 1.96 5.91
CA ILE A 72 -1.17 2.01 7.29
C ILE A 72 -2.69 2.14 7.24
N PHE A 73 -3.40 1.12 7.71
CA PHE A 73 -4.87 1.09 7.71
C PHE A 73 -5.44 2.01 8.80
N GLN A 74 -6.64 2.54 8.55
CA GLN A 74 -7.31 3.47 9.48
C GLN A 74 -7.71 2.81 10.82
N ASP A 75 -7.88 1.48 10.85
CA ASP A 75 -8.15 0.73 12.07
C ASP A 75 -7.06 -0.36 12.27
N PRO A 76 -5.91 0.00 12.86
CA PRO A 76 -4.82 -0.95 13.06
C PRO A 76 -5.16 -2.05 14.08
N MET A 77 -6.20 -1.85 14.90
CA MET A 77 -6.57 -2.79 15.97
C MET A 77 -7.21 -4.06 15.42
N THR A 78 -7.95 -3.95 14.31
CA THR A 78 -8.55 -5.12 13.62
C THR A 78 -7.51 -6.05 12.99
N SER A 79 -6.28 -5.56 12.77
CA SER A 79 -5.20 -6.33 12.15
C SER A 79 -4.35 -7.11 13.16
N LEU A 80 -4.57 -6.90 14.47
CA LEU A 80 -3.82 -7.54 15.53
C LEU A 80 -4.59 -8.74 16.09
N ASN A 81 -3.95 -9.90 16.12
CA ASN A 81 -4.49 -11.07 16.79
C ASN A 81 -4.13 -11.00 18.29
N PRO A 82 -5.11 -10.94 19.22
CA PRO A 82 -4.85 -10.79 20.65
C PRO A 82 -4.16 -12.01 21.28
N ALA A 83 -4.12 -13.15 20.58
CA ALA A 83 -3.38 -14.33 21.02
C ALA A 83 -1.85 -14.17 20.93
N TYR A 84 -1.34 -13.12 20.28
CA TYR A 84 0.10 -12.87 20.11
C TYR A 84 0.53 -11.51 20.65
N THR A 85 1.78 -11.42 21.13
CA THR A 85 2.33 -10.13 21.56
C THR A 85 2.51 -9.17 20.39
N VAL A 86 2.40 -7.87 20.66
CA VAL A 86 2.65 -6.81 19.65
C VAL A 86 4.03 -6.98 19.01
N GLY A 87 5.06 -7.29 19.82
CA GLY A 87 6.42 -7.51 19.33
C GLY A 87 6.53 -8.68 18.35
N PHE A 88 5.84 -9.79 18.62
CA PHE A 88 5.81 -10.93 17.71
C PHE A 88 5.17 -10.57 16.36
N GLN A 89 4.03 -9.88 16.40
CA GLN A 89 3.30 -9.49 15.19
C GLN A 89 4.09 -8.48 14.33
N ILE A 90 4.78 -7.52 14.96
CA ILE A 90 5.70 -6.60 14.27
C ILE A 90 6.86 -7.36 13.64
N MET A 91 7.48 -8.30 14.37
CA MET A 91 8.59 -9.11 13.83
C MET A 91 8.16 -9.97 12.63
N GLU A 92 6.99 -10.59 12.68
CA GLU A 92 6.47 -11.39 11.57
C GLU A 92 6.19 -10.53 10.33
N ALA A 93 5.58 -9.34 10.51
CA ALA A 93 5.40 -8.39 9.42
C ALA A 93 6.76 -7.98 8.80
N LEU A 94 7.77 -7.73 9.63
CA LEU A 94 9.13 -7.38 9.19
C LEU A 94 9.86 -8.54 8.49
N LYS A 95 9.62 -9.79 8.86
CA LYS A 95 10.20 -10.95 8.16
C LYS A 95 9.57 -11.14 6.79
N ASN A 96 8.25 -10.96 6.71
CA ASN A 96 7.49 -11.13 5.47
C ASN A 96 7.76 -9.99 4.46
N SER A 97 8.07 -8.78 4.94
CA SER A 97 8.50 -7.67 4.08
C SER A 97 9.95 -7.81 3.58
N ARG A 98 10.85 -8.40 4.37
CA ARG A 98 12.27 -8.62 4.03
C ARG A 98 12.49 -9.82 3.10
N GLY A 99 11.71 -9.95 2.04
CA GLY A 99 12.05 -10.79 0.89
C GLY A 99 13.32 -10.27 0.19
N ARG A 100 14.50 -10.49 0.81
CA ARG A 100 15.86 -10.16 0.33
C ARG A 100 16.12 -8.69 -0.04
N HIS A 101 16.24 -7.81 0.96
CA HIS A 101 17.23 -6.74 0.81
C HIS A 101 18.63 -7.38 0.82
N LYS A 102 19.33 -7.36 -0.31
CA LYS A 102 20.75 -7.71 -0.33
C LYS A 102 21.49 -6.78 0.63
N LYS A 103 22.40 -7.34 1.43
CA LYS A 103 23.28 -6.61 2.35
C LYS A 103 24.09 -5.59 1.54
N GLY A 104 23.63 -4.34 1.50
CA GLY A 104 24.18 -3.25 0.68
C GLY A 104 23.14 -2.35 0.00
N GLU A 105 21.87 -2.77 -0.08
CA GLU A 105 20.80 -1.94 -0.66
C GLU A 105 20.44 -0.77 0.27
N LYS A 106 20.26 0.43 -0.31
CA LYS A 106 19.90 1.67 0.40
C LYS A 106 18.64 1.48 1.25
N ARG A 107 18.53 2.27 2.33
CA ARG A 107 17.38 2.27 3.26
C ARG A 107 16.06 2.23 2.48
N PRO A 108 15.11 1.33 2.80
CA PRO A 108 13.81 1.31 2.14
C PRO A 108 13.18 2.69 2.26
N HIS A 109 12.85 3.28 1.12
CA HIS A 109 12.20 4.58 1.04
C HIS A 109 10.69 4.35 1.16
N PHE A 110 10.18 4.44 2.38
CA PHE A 110 8.75 4.30 2.63
C PHE A 110 7.99 5.51 2.06
N ARG A 111 7.10 5.28 1.09
CA ARG A 111 6.10 6.27 0.68
C ARG A 111 4.86 6.11 1.57
N ALA A 112 4.60 7.10 2.42
CA ALA A 112 3.46 7.07 3.33
C ALA A 112 2.23 7.73 2.68
N PHE A 113 1.15 6.97 2.51
CA PHE A 113 -0.17 7.49 2.16
C PHE A 113 -0.96 7.73 3.44
N LYS A 114 -1.33 8.98 3.73
CA LYS A 114 -2.18 9.32 4.89
C LYS A 114 -3.62 9.53 4.44
N ILE A 115 -4.52 8.65 4.87
CA ILE A 115 -5.95 8.74 4.59
C ILE A 115 -6.64 9.38 5.79
N GLY A 116 -7.17 10.60 5.63
CA GLY A 116 -7.94 11.29 6.66
C GLY A 116 -9.45 11.06 6.54
N ARG A 117 -10.16 11.02 7.67
CA ARG A 117 -11.61 11.28 7.73
C ARG A 117 -11.81 12.76 8.02
N TYR A 118 -12.68 13.42 7.27
CA TYR A 118 -13.30 14.69 7.68
C TYR A 118 -14.70 14.37 8.22
N SER A 119 -15.04 15.03 9.32
CA SER A 119 -16.21 14.80 10.19
C SER A 119 -17.54 14.69 9.44
#